data_AF-W7PAZ8-F1
#
_entry.id   AF-W7PAZ8-F1
#
_cell.length_a   1.000
_cell.length_b   1.000
_cell.length_c   1.000
_cell.angle_alpha   90.00
_cell.angle_beta   90.00
_cell.angle_gamma   90.00
#
_symmetry.space_group_name_H-M   'P 1'
#
loop_
_entity.id
_entity.type
_entity.pdbx_description
1 polymer ?
#
loop_
_entity_poly.entity_id
_entity_poly.type
_entity_poly.pdbx_seq_one_letter_code
_entity_poly.pdbx_strand_id
1 'polypeptide(L)'
;MQRDTFVVRQSFLQWLHKRSNPGLIVNLCFLVVLVFSTLLTWREVVVLEEAYISSQRNHLDTVASSLDRQLQNSVDRMLLFRQGMRDAIQTPLAFDALQNAVSRFNTVRTLPTWQLAVDKKRTLPINGVSDAFVEKTTLLNRDAERLSHEISAALEVGYLLRLASSRAQTEARVIYVSRAGFFVSTDTPDQAGDITSRYYHLVTQSWFTQQSERNNRARAVRWFISTPSSWTNDERTITASVPIYFDHYWYGVVAMDFTLSTMQRLLADATEDRTEGEYQLYDTRLNMIATSAHAENAVNHFDERETAQIAQAIEHATGGGIRLGSRFVSWERLDHFDGVVLRIHTLHEGVQDDFGSISIVLALLWALFTAMLLISWLVIRRMVSNMYTLQHSLQWQAWHDPLTRLNNRGALFDRAKLLAETCRQQSLPFSVIQIDLDHFKNINDRFGHQAGDKVLSHTAGLIASALRKNDVAGRVGGEEFCIVLPGIGLEEARGVAERIRCRIDSKEILVKKSTTLRISASLGVSSADEAGNYEFEQLQSVADARLYQAKQCGRNRVVWRD
;
A
#
# COMPACT_ATOMS: atom_id res chain seq x y z
N MET A 1 -27.39 32.28 48.27
CA MET A 1 -25.95 31.98 48.44
C MET A 1 -25.56 31.01 47.35
N GLN A 2 -24.40 31.21 46.71
CA GLN A 2 -23.83 30.49 45.55
C GLN A 2 -24.33 30.93 44.15
N ARG A 3 -23.83 32.09 43.72
CA ARG A 3 -23.29 32.29 42.36
C ARG A 3 -21.78 32.09 42.47
N ASP A 4 -21.20 31.30 41.56
CA ASP A 4 -19.85 31.47 40.99
C ASP A 4 -19.26 30.14 40.52
N THR A 5 -19.43 29.82 39.23
CA THR A 5 -18.49 28.95 38.47
C THR A 5 -18.72 29.15 36.97
N PHE A 6 -18.29 30.30 36.42
CA PHE A 6 -18.24 30.50 34.96
C PHE A 6 -17.10 31.44 34.54
N VAL A 7 -15.89 31.28 35.10
CA VAL A 7 -14.70 32.07 34.69
C VAL A 7 -13.43 31.21 34.69
N VAL A 8 -13.31 30.24 33.79
CA VAL A 8 -11.98 29.58 33.53
C VAL A 8 -11.69 29.28 32.05
N ARG A 9 -12.66 29.31 31.13
CA ARG A 9 -12.38 28.87 29.74
C ARG A 9 -11.83 29.92 28.76
N GLN A 10 -11.64 31.18 29.17
CA GLN A 10 -11.17 32.25 28.27
C GLN A 10 -9.64 32.46 28.23
N SER A 11 -8.85 31.93 29.16
CA SER A 11 -7.41 32.26 29.22
C SER A 11 -6.54 31.47 28.24
N PHE A 12 -6.88 30.22 27.91
CA PHE A 12 -6.07 29.39 27.00
C PHE A 12 -6.15 29.88 25.54
N LEU A 13 -7.35 30.23 25.08
CA LEU A 13 -7.56 30.76 23.73
C LEU A 13 -6.89 32.13 23.55
N GLN A 14 -6.96 33.03 24.55
CA GLN A 14 -6.28 34.32 24.50
C GLN A 14 -4.76 34.21 24.60
N TRP A 15 -4.24 33.23 25.36
CA TRP A 15 -2.81 32.94 25.42
C TRP A 15 -2.28 32.36 24.10
N LEU A 16 -3.04 31.47 23.45
CA LEU A 16 -2.71 31.01 22.09
C LEU A 16 -2.76 32.18 21.10
N HIS A 17 -3.78 33.04 21.14
CA HIS A 17 -3.94 34.14 20.20
C HIS A 17 -2.81 35.19 20.26
N LYS A 18 -2.17 35.35 21.43
CA LYS A 18 -1.03 36.26 21.64
C LYS A 18 0.33 35.69 21.24
N ARG A 19 0.42 34.36 21.03
CA ARG A 19 1.70 33.65 20.80
C ARG A 19 1.74 32.76 19.56
N SER A 20 0.59 32.50 18.93
CA SER A 20 0.49 31.59 17.80
C SER A 20 0.64 32.35 16.50
N ASN A 21 1.76 32.14 15.82
CA ASN A 21 1.86 32.47 14.40
C ASN A 21 0.74 31.70 13.68
N PRO A 22 -0.21 32.39 13.01
CA PRO A 22 -1.33 31.72 12.33
C PRO A 22 -0.86 30.66 11.33
N GLY A 23 0.29 30.89 10.68
CA GLY A 23 0.92 29.91 9.79
C GLY A 23 1.39 28.63 10.49
N LEU A 24 1.76 28.69 11.77
CA LEU A 24 2.24 27.52 12.54
C LEU A 24 1.08 26.57 12.89
N ILE A 25 -0.11 27.12 13.20
CA ILE A 25 -1.34 26.34 13.40
C ILE A 25 -1.74 25.63 12.11
N VAL A 26 -1.73 26.34 10.98
CA VAL A 26 -2.07 25.76 9.66
C VAL A 26 -1.11 24.61 9.31
N ASN A 27 0.19 24.78 9.56
CA ASN A 27 1.19 23.73 9.32
C ASN A 27 0.95 22.52 10.22
N LEU A 28 0.64 22.72 11.51
CA LEU A 28 0.37 21.65 12.46
C LEU A 28 -0.86 20.83 12.05
N CYS A 29 -1.96 21.51 11.72
CA CYS A 29 -3.19 20.83 11.28
C CYS A 29 -2.96 20.03 10.00
N PHE A 30 -2.25 20.58 9.02
CA PHE A 30 -1.89 19.87 7.79
C PHE A 30 -1.07 18.60 8.08
N LEU A 31 -0.05 18.71 8.93
CA LEU A 31 0.84 17.60 9.26
C LEU A 31 0.07 16.47 9.96
N VAL A 32 -0.82 16.82 10.89
CA VAL A 32 -1.68 15.85 11.57
C VAL A 32 -2.56 15.11 10.56
N VAL A 33 -3.28 15.82 9.68
CA VAL A 33 -4.15 15.19 8.67
C VAL A 33 -3.35 14.31 7.71
N LEU A 34 -2.17 14.76 7.28
CA LEU A 34 -1.30 13.99 6.39
C LEU A 34 -0.86 12.67 7.04
N VAL A 35 -0.38 12.71 8.29
CA VAL A 35 0.06 11.51 9.03
C VAL A 35 -1.08 10.52 9.20
N PHE A 36 -2.26 10.97 9.65
CA PHE A 36 -3.41 10.07 9.81
C PHE A 36 -3.87 9.48 8.48
N SER A 37 -3.87 10.26 7.40
CA SER A 37 -4.23 9.78 6.06
C SER A 37 -3.24 8.70 5.60
N THR A 38 -1.93 8.93 5.73
CA THR A 38 -0.91 7.95 5.35
C THR A 38 -1.01 6.66 6.18
N LEU A 39 -1.28 6.77 7.48
CA LEU A 39 -1.45 5.58 8.35
C LEU A 39 -2.69 4.77 7.97
N LEU A 40 -3.80 5.43 7.65
CA LEU A 40 -5.01 4.75 7.20
C LEU A 40 -4.80 4.02 5.88
N THR A 41 -4.16 4.67 4.89
CA THR A 41 -3.89 4.01 3.60
C THR A 41 -2.87 2.89 3.71
N TRP A 42 -1.86 3.05 4.57
CA TRP A 42 -0.93 1.96 4.86
C TRP A 42 -1.66 0.75 5.44
N ARG A 43 -2.56 0.96 6.41
CA ARG A 43 -3.36 -0.11 7.00
C ARG A 43 -4.23 -0.82 5.96
N GLU A 44 -4.91 -0.07 5.09
CA GLU A 44 -5.74 -0.67 4.03
C GLU A 44 -4.92 -1.51 3.05
N VAL A 45 -3.71 -1.06 2.69
CA VAL A 45 -2.80 -1.84 1.84
C VAL A 45 -2.38 -3.15 2.51
N VAL A 46 -2.06 -3.13 3.80
CA VAL A 46 -1.72 -4.36 4.55
C VAL A 46 -2.90 -5.34 4.58
N VAL A 47 -4.12 -4.85 4.82
CA VAL A 47 -5.33 -5.69 4.82
C VAL A 47 -5.58 -6.31 3.45
N LEU A 48 -5.38 -5.54 2.36
CA LEU A 48 -5.49 -6.05 0.99
C LEU A 48 -4.44 -7.13 0.70
N GLU A 49 -3.20 -6.96 1.15
CA GLU A 49 -2.13 -7.95 0.99
C GLU A 49 -2.47 -9.26 1.74
N GLU A 50 -2.95 -9.16 2.98
CA GLU A 50 -3.40 -10.33 3.76
C GLU A 50 -4.58 -11.04 3.09
N ALA A 51 -5.57 -10.29 2.62
CA ALA A 51 -6.73 -10.83 1.90
C ALA A 51 -6.31 -11.51 0.58
N TYR A 52 -5.34 -10.92 -0.14
CA TYR A 52 -4.77 -11.52 -1.34
C TYR A 52 -4.10 -12.86 -1.04
N ILE A 53 -3.20 -12.92 -0.05
CA ILE A 53 -2.53 -14.16 0.36
C ILE A 53 -3.55 -15.23 0.78
N SER A 54 -4.58 -14.84 1.54
CA SER A 54 -5.64 -15.76 1.96
C SER A 54 -6.44 -16.28 0.76
N SER A 55 -6.76 -15.42 -0.21
CA SER A 55 -7.43 -15.83 -1.45
C SER A 55 -6.57 -16.83 -2.22
N GLN A 56 -5.27 -16.55 -2.39
CA GLN A 56 -4.34 -17.42 -3.09
C GLN A 56 -4.26 -18.81 -2.45
N ARG A 57 -4.22 -18.90 -1.11
CA ARG A 57 -4.24 -20.17 -0.36
C ARG A 57 -5.54 -20.93 -0.54
N ASN A 58 -6.69 -20.27 -0.39
CA ASN A 58 -7.99 -20.92 -0.61
C ASN A 58 -8.11 -21.48 -2.02
N HIS A 59 -7.52 -20.78 -3.00
CA HIS A 59 -7.54 -21.25 -4.37
C HIS A 59 -6.71 -22.52 -4.55
N LEU A 60 -5.49 -22.52 -4.00
CA LEU A 60 -4.60 -23.68 -4.02
C LEU A 60 -5.22 -24.87 -3.28
N ASP A 61 -5.81 -24.66 -2.10
CA ASP A 61 -6.48 -25.70 -1.32
C ASP A 61 -7.62 -26.37 -2.13
N THR A 62 -8.39 -25.58 -2.87
CA THR A 62 -9.43 -26.15 -3.76
C THR A 62 -8.82 -27.04 -4.84
N VAL A 63 -7.74 -26.59 -5.48
CA VAL A 63 -7.07 -27.34 -6.57
C VAL A 63 -6.43 -28.61 -6.01
N ALA A 64 -5.71 -28.51 -4.88
CA ALA A 64 -5.11 -29.63 -4.18
C ALA A 64 -6.17 -30.66 -3.78
N SER A 65 -7.28 -30.23 -3.15
CA SER A 65 -8.40 -31.08 -2.79
C SER A 65 -9.08 -31.75 -3.99
N SER A 66 -9.19 -31.05 -5.12
CA SER A 66 -9.77 -31.61 -6.36
C SER A 66 -8.87 -32.69 -6.95
N LEU A 67 -7.58 -32.40 -7.08
CA LEU A 67 -6.57 -33.34 -7.56
C LEU A 67 -6.46 -34.56 -6.65
N ASP A 68 -6.40 -34.36 -5.34
CA ASP A 68 -6.33 -35.44 -4.36
C ASP A 68 -7.56 -36.35 -4.42
N ARG A 69 -8.76 -35.78 -4.60
CA ARG A 69 -10.00 -36.55 -4.79
C ARG A 69 -9.99 -37.39 -6.07
N GLN A 70 -9.47 -36.85 -7.18
CA GLN A 70 -9.35 -37.59 -8.44
C GLN A 70 -8.34 -38.74 -8.32
N LEU A 71 -7.19 -38.50 -7.67
CA LEU A 71 -6.20 -39.53 -7.37
C LEU A 71 -6.77 -40.59 -6.41
N GLN A 72 -7.50 -40.19 -5.37
CA GLN A 72 -8.12 -41.09 -4.41
C GLN A 72 -9.17 -42.00 -5.08
N ASN A 73 -10.00 -41.47 -5.98
CA ASN A 73 -10.95 -42.27 -6.77
C ASN A 73 -10.22 -43.36 -7.59
N SER A 74 -9.07 -43.03 -8.14
CA SER A 74 -8.24 -43.98 -8.88
C SER A 74 -7.67 -45.06 -7.95
N VAL A 75 -7.17 -44.67 -6.77
CA VAL A 75 -6.70 -45.60 -5.74
C VAL A 75 -7.82 -46.51 -5.23
N ASP A 76 -9.02 -45.99 -5.02
CA ASP A 76 -10.19 -46.77 -4.57
C ASP A 76 -10.56 -47.86 -5.58
N ARG A 77 -10.46 -47.57 -6.88
CA ARG A 77 -10.63 -48.60 -7.93
C ARG A 77 -9.57 -49.69 -7.85
N MET A 78 -8.31 -49.34 -7.57
CA MET A 78 -7.24 -50.31 -7.36
C MET A 78 -7.48 -51.16 -6.10
N LEU A 79 -7.98 -50.55 -5.02
CA LEU A 79 -8.32 -51.25 -3.79
C LEU A 79 -9.51 -52.20 -3.97
N LEU A 80 -10.51 -51.79 -4.77
CA LEU A 80 -11.60 -52.66 -5.18
C LEU A 80 -11.09 -53.87 -5.96
N PHE A 81 -10.13 -53.66 -6.88
CA PHE A 81 -9.48 -54.77 -7.59
C PHE A 81 -8.74 -55.71 -6.63
N ARG A 82 -7.99 -55.16 -5.67
CA ARG A 82 -7.30 -55.96 -4.64
C ARG A 82 -8.29 -56.81 -3.82
N GLN A 83 -9.41 -56.22 -3.42
CA GLN A 83 -10.44 -56.92 -2.66
C GLN A 83 -11.11 -58.01 -3.51
N GLY A 84 -11.48 -57.69 -4.76
CA GLY A 84 -12.04 -58.66 -5.70
C GLY A 84 -11.10 -59.84 -5.95
N MET A 85 -9.79 -59.59 -6.08
CA MET A 85 -8.80 -60.67 -6.22
C MET A 85 -8.73 -61.56 -4.98
N ARG A 86 -8.75 -60.96 -3.78
CA ARG A 86 -8.75 -61.72 -2.53
C ARG A 86 -9.99 -62.60 -2.42
N ASP A 87 -11.16 -62.05 -2.72
CA ASP A 87 -12.43 -62.78 -2.64
C ASP A 87 -12.51 -63.89 -3.69
N ALA A 88 -12.02 -63.64 -4.91
CA ALA A 88 -11.95 -64.64 -5.99
C ALA A 88 -10.92 -65.75 -5.70
N ILE A 89 -9.82 -65.47 -5.00
CA ILE A 89 -8.88 -66.50 -4.53
C ILE A 89 -9.53 -67.39 -3.46
N GLN A 90 -10.29 -66.78 -2.54
CA GLN A 90 -10.96 -67.50 -1.45
C GLN A 90 -12.13 -68.35 -1.95
N THR A 91 -12.93 -67.81 -2.86
CA THR A 91 -14.12 -68.45 -3.43
C THR A 91 -14.17 -68.25 -4.95
N PRO A 92 -13.42 -69.06 -5.73
CA PRO A 92 -13.42 -68.98 -7.18
C PRO A 92 -14.81 -69.28 -7.77
N LEU A 93 -15.16 -68.61 -8.86
CA LEU A 93 -16.39 -68.87 -9.59
C LEU A 93 -16.26 -70.20 -10.36
N ALA A 94 -17.25 -71.08 -10.16
CA ALA A 94 -17.29 -72.39 -10.80
C ALA A 94 -17.83 -72.32 -12.25
N PHE A 95 -17.21 -71.51 -13.11
CA PHE A 95 -17.53 -71.47 -14.54
C PHE A 95 -16.65 -72.45 -15.33
N ASP A 96 -17.26 -73.24 -16.22
CA ASP A 96 -16.55 -74.18 -17.11
C ASP A 96 -15.44 -73.50 -17.93
N ALA A 97 -15.66 -72.25 -18.34
CA ALA A 97 -14.68 -71.46 -19.09
C ALA A 97 -13.39 -71.20 -18.29
N LEU A 98 -13.48 -71.00 -16.96
CA LEU A 98 -12.33 -70.79 -16.09
C LEU A 98 -11.59 -72.10 -15.82
N GLN A 99 -12.32 -73.19 -15.57
CA GLN A 99 -11.72 -74.52 -15.40
C GLN A 99 -10.96 -74.97 -16.67
N ASN A 100 -11.55 -74.70 -17.85
CA ASN A 100 -10.89 -74.94 -19.13
C ASN A 100 -9.62 -74.10 -19.30
N ALA A 101 -9.62 -72.85 -18.84
CA ALA A 101 -8.44 -71.98 -18.89
C ALA A 101 -7.31 -72.48 -17.99
N VAL A 102 -7.62 -72.98 -16.79
CA VAL A 102 -6.64 -73.61 -15.88
C VAL A 102 -6.09 -74.91 -16.48
N SER A 103 -6.94 -75.73 -17.11
CA SER A 103 -6.48 -76.93 -17.82
C SER A 103 -5.52 -76.58 -18.97
N ARG A 104 -5.85 -75.54 -19.77
CA ARG A 104 -4.95 -75.01 -20.81
C ARG A 104 -3.65 -74.45 -20.25
N PHE A 105 -3.68 -73.79 -19.09
CA PHE A 105 -2.46 -73.33 -18.42
C PHE A 105 -1.47 -74.48 -18.19
N ASN A 106 -1.96 -75.61 -17.67
CA ASN A 106 -1.13 -76.78 -17.37
C ASN A 106 -0.41 -77.36 -18.60
N THR A 107 -0.93 -77.14 -19.81
CA THR A 107 -0.28 -77.59 -21.04
C THR A 107 0.72 -76.58 -21.60
N VAL A 108 0.57 -75.28 -21.29
CA VAL A 108 1.44 -74.21 -21.83
C VAL A 108 2.49 -73.69 -20.85
N ARG A 109 2.42 -74.04 -19.56
CA ARG A 109 3.32 -73.55 -18.49
C ARG A 109 4.82 -73.82 -18.69
N THR A 110 5.17 -74.79 -19.54
CA THR A 110 6.55 -75.13 -19.89
C THR A 110 7.09 -74.31 -21.06
N LEU A 111 6.23 -73.66 -21.85
CA LEU A 111 6.64 -72.82 -22.97
C LEU A 111 7.38 -71.58 -22.47
N PRO A 112 8.41 -71.07 -23.18
CA PRO A 112 9.18 -69.89 -22.78
C PRO A 112 8.31 -68.68 -22.43
N THR A 113 7.26 -68.46 -23.20
CA THR A 113 6.20 -67.49 -22.96
C THR A 113 4.86 -68.12 -23.29
N TRP A 114 3.81 -67.69 -22.60
CA TRP A 114 2.44 -68.14 -22.86
C TRP A 114 1.44 -67.00 -22.60
N GLN A 115 0.31 -67.06 -23.29
CA GLN A 115 -0.81 -66.14 -23.09
C GLN A 115 -2.11 -66.95 -23.00
N LEU A 116 -2.91 -66.69 -21.96
CA LEU A 116 -4.22 -67.29 -21.76
C LEU A 116 -5.29 -66.23 -21.94
N ALA A 117 -6.18 -66.46 -22.90
CA ALA A 117 -7.38 -65.65 -23.10
C ALA A 117 -8.59 -66.60 -23.19
N VAL A 118 -9.67 -66.21 -22.50
CA VAL A 118 -10.97 -66.91 -22.54
C VAL A 118 -11.83 -66.29 -23.63
N ASP A 119 -12.12 -64.98 -23.52
CA ASP A 119 -12.78 -64.18 -24.54
C ASP A 119 -12.04 -62.85 -24.71
N LYS A 120 -11.36 -62.65 -25.85
CA LYS A 120 -10.58 -61.44 -26.12
C LYS A 120 -11.40 -60.15 -26.09
N LYS A 121 -12.72 -60.21 -26.25
CA LYS A 121 -13.59 -59.03 -26.19
C LYS A 121 -13.95 -58.66 -24.75
N ARG A 122 -14.03 -59.65 -23.86
CA ARG A 122 -14.59 -59.49 -22.51
C ARG A 122 -13.58 -59.65 -21.37
N THR A 123 -12.51 -60.41 -21.57
CA THR A 123 -11.49 -60.67 -20.55
C THR A 123 -10.14 -60.10 -20.98
N LEU A 124 -9.36 -59.59 -20.03
CA LEU A 124 -7.95 -59.31 -20.27
C LEU A 124 -7.16 -60.62 -20.37
N PRO A 125 -6.20 -60.75 -21.30
CA PRO A 125 -5.34 -61.92 -21.37
C PRO A 125 -4.38 -61.97 -20.17
N ILE A 126 -4.15 -63.17 -19.65
CA ILE A 126 -3.04 -63.44 -18.73
C ILE A 126 -1.79 -63.73 -19.55
N ASN A 127 -0.70 -63.04 -19.26
CA ASN A 127 0.59 -63.25 -19.93
C ASN A 127 1.58 -63.80 -18.91
N GLY A 128 2.31 -64.85 -19.26
CA GLY A 128 3.25 -65.42 -18.32
C GLY A 128 4.46 -66.10 -18.94
N VAL A 129 5.37 -66.47 -18.04
CA VAL A 129 6.68 -67.05 -18.33
C VAL A 129 6.72 -68.51 -17.90
N SER A 130 7.70 -69.25 -18.43
CA SER A 130 7.87 -70.67 -18.15
C SER A 130 8.13 -70.98 -16.68
N ASP A 131 7.84 -72.21 -16.25
CA ASP A 131 8.21 -72.71 -14.91
C ASP A 131 9.71 -72.53 -14.65
N ALA A 132 10.53 -72.89 -15.64
CA ALA A 132 11.99 -72.79 -15.58
C ALA A 132 12.48 -71.33 -15.44
N PHE A 133 11.67 -70.33 -15.79
CA PHE A 133 12.00 -68.93 -15.52
C PHE A 133 11.77 -68.57 -14.05
N VAL A 134 10.63 -69.00 -13.49
CA VAL A 134 10.25 -68.69 -12.10
C VAL A 134 11.25 -69.30 -11.12
N GLU A 135 11.69 -70.53 -11.36
CA GLU A 135 12.64 -71.26 -10.51
C GLU A 135 14.04 -70.61 -10.42
N LYS A 136 14.39 -69.70 -11.35
CA LYS A 136 15.71 -69.04 -11.39
C LYS A 136 15.88 -67.94 -10.36
N THR A 137 14.82 -67.52 -9.67
CA THR A 137 14.85 -66.39 -8.73
C THR A 137 14.15 -66.73 -7.43
N THR A 138 14.70 -66.23 -6.32
CA THR A 138 14.14 -66.43 -4.98
C THR A 138 12.96 -65.51 -4.67
N LEU A 139 12.71 -64.51 -5.51
CA LEU A 139 11.58 -63.57 -5.36
C LEU A 139 10.26 -64.19 -5.81
N LEU A 140 10.32 -65.08 -6.80
CA LEU A 140 9.16 -65.70 -7.45
C LEU A 140 8.89 -67.07 -6.83
N ASN A 141 7.63 -67.50 -6.87
CA ASN A 141 7.23 -68.80 -6.38
C ASN A 141 5.99 -69.29 -7.12
N ARG A 142 6.05 -70.49 -7.70
CA ARG A 142 4.95 -71.13 -8.42
C ARG A 142 4.42 -72.31 -7.59
N ASP A 143 3.62 -71.97 -6.59
CA ASP A 143 2.99 -72.92 -5.67
C ASP A 143 1.82 -73.65 -6.33
N ALA A 144 1.97 -74.95 -6.55
CA ALA A 144 0.99 -75.77 -7.28
C ALA A 144 -0.39 -75.84 -6.60
N GLU A 145 -0.47 -75.74 -5.28
CA GLU A 145 -1.74 -75.82 -4.55
C GLU A 145 -2.58 -74.54 -4.73
N ARG A 146 -1.92 -73.40 -4.89
CA ARG A 146 -2.55 -72.07 -4.96
C ARG A 146 -2.76 -71.57 -6.38
N LEU A 147 -1.96 -72.05 -7.33
CA LEU A 147 -1.88 -71.53 -8.69
C LEU A 147 -3.19 -71.59 -9.47
N SER A 148 -3.95 -72.68 -9.32
CA SER A 148 -5.25 -72.84 -9.99
C SER A 148 -6.25 -71.77 -9.56
N HIS A 149 -6.33 -71.50 -8.24
CA HIS A 149 -7.22 -70.45 -7.72
C HIS A 149 -6.75 -69.06 -8.14
N GLU A 150 -5.43 -68.82 -8.17
CA GLU A 150 -4.88 -67.53 -8.58
C GLU A 150 -5.13 -67.21 -10.06
N ILE A 151 -5.00 -68.19 -10.95
CA ILE A 151 -5.29 -68.03 -12.39
C ILE A 151 -6.78 -67.77 -12.61
N SER A 152 -7.66 -68.54 -11.95
CA SER A 152 -9.10 -68.30 -12.03
C SER A 152 -9.46 -66.90 -11.54
N ALA A 153 -8.93 -66.50 -10.38
CA ALA A 153 -9.13 -65.16 -9.82
C ALA A 153 -8.63 -64.06 -10.78
N ALA A 154 -7.44 -64.22 -11.35
CA ALA A 154 -6.90 -63.25 -12.31
C ALA A 154 -7.76 -63.10 -13.56
N LEU A 155 -8.38 -64.17 -14.06
CA LEU A 155 -9.33 -64.12 -15.17
C LEU A 155 -10.66 -63.44 -14.77
N GLU A 156 -11.18 -63.76 -13.58
CA GLU A 156 -12.41 -63.19 -13.04
C GLU A 156 -12.30 -61.68 -12.85
N VAL A 157 -11.26 -61.22 -12.15
CA VAL A 157 -11.08 -59.78 -11.93
C VAL A 157 -10.56 -59.09 -13.20
N GLY A 158 -9.87 -59.83 -14.09
CA GLY A 158 -9.53 -59.36 -15.43
C GLY A 158 -10.77 -59.03 -16.29
N TYR A 159 -11.88 -59.74 -16.11
CA TYR A 159 -13.18 -59.38 -16.70
C TYR A 159 -13.72 -58.07 -16.12
N LEU A 160 -13.68 -57.91 -14.79
CA LEU A 160 -14.13 -56.67 -14.12
C LEU A 160 -13.30 -55.46 -14.54
N LEU A 161 -11.98 -55.60 -14.65
CA LEU A 161 -11.11 -54.54 -15.15
C LEU A 161 -11.45 -54.15 -16.58
N ARG A 162 -11.68 -55.12 -17.46
CA ARG A 162 -12.05 -54.86 -18.86
C ARG A 162 -13.38 -54.09 -18.98
N LEU A 163 -14.34 -54.40 -18.11
CA LEU A 163 -15.62 -53.68 -18.01
C LEU A 163 -15.42 -52.25 -17.47
N ALA A 164 -14.58 -52.09 -16.45
CA ALA A 164 -14.28 -50.79 -15.86
C ALA A 164 -13.46 -49.88 -16.79
N SER A 165 -12.61 -50.47 -17.63
CA SER A 165 -11.68 -49.77 -18.54
C SER A 165 -12.32 -49.39 -19.88
N SER A 166 -13.57 -48.92 -19.92
CA SER A 166 -14.23 -48.56 -21.19
C SER A 166 -13.41 -47.51 -21.96
N ARG A 167 -13.38 -47.59 -23.30
CA ARG A 167 -12.51 -46.81 -24.22
C ARG A 167 -12.54 -45.27 -24.04
N ALA A 168 -13.47 -44.72 -23.26
CA ALA A 168 -13.63 -43.29 -23.04
C ALA A 168 -12.90 -42.74 -21.78
N GLN A 169 -12.45 -43.60 -20.86
CA GLN A 169 -11.75 -43.20 -19.62
C GLN A 169 -10.51 -44.08 -19.41
N THR A 170 -9.39 -43.70 -20.04
CA THR A 170 -8.08 -44.33 -19.75
C THR A 170 -7.23 -43.32 -18.99
N GLU A 171 -7.67 -42.98 -17.77
CA GLU A 171 -6.91 -42.10 -16.88
C GLU A 171 -5.70 -42.83 -16.30
N ALA A 172 -5.82 -44.12 -15.95
CA ALA A 172 -4.72 -44.91 -15.41
C ALA A 172 -4.68 -46.34 -15.96
N ARG A 173 -3.47 -46.88 -16.11
CA ARG A 173 -3.22 -48.28 -16.49
C ARG A 173 -3.23 -49.13 -15.22
N VAL A 174 -3.96 -50.24 -15.22
CA VAL A 174 -3.99 -51.18 -14.08
C VAL A 174 -3.28 -52.47 -14.46
N ILE A 175 -2.36 -52.90 -13.60
CA ILE A 175 -1.58 -54.12 -13.75
C ILE A 175 -1.70 -54.97 -12.49
N TYR A 176 -1.94 -56.26 -12.67
CA TYR A 176 -1.67 -57.26 -11.65
C TYR A 176 -0.42 -58.05 -12.03
N VAL A 177 0.56 -58.13 -11.13
CA VAL A 177 1.77 -58.94 -11.32
C VAL A 177 1.83 -60.00 -10.24
N SER A 178 1.79 -61.25 -10.64
CA SER A 178 1.89 -62.42 -9.77
C SER A 178 3.33 -62.82 -9.55
N ARG A 179 3.67 -63.30 -8.35
CA ARG A 179 4.93 -64.00 -8.08
C ARG A 179 5.00 -65.39 -8.72
N ALA A 180 3.86 -65.92 -9.17
CA ALA A 180 3.80 -67.20 -9.87
C ALA A 180 4.17 -67.08 -11.35
N GLY A 181 4.79 -65.99 -11.81
CA GLY A 181 5.32 -65.90 -13.17
C GLY A 181 4.31 -65.42 -14.23
N PHE A 182 3.34 -64.59 -13.86
CA PHE A 182 2.40 -64.02 -14.83
C PHE A 182 1.91 -62.62 -14.44
N PHE A 183 1.31 -61.93 -15.39
CA PHE A 183 0.69 -60.63 -15.18
C PHE A 183 -0.55 -60.43 -16.05
N VAL A 184 -1.43 -59.54 -15.60
CA VAL A 184 -2.62 -59.04 -16.31
C VAL A 184 -2.49 -57.54 -16.40
N SER A 185 -2.73 -56.96 -17.58
CA SER A 185 -2.63 -55.51 -17.77
C SER A 185 -3.70 -54.99 -18.72
N THR A 186 -4.23 -53.80 -18.45
CA THR A 186 -5.26 -53.15 -19.28
C THR A 186 -4.75 -52.70 -20.66
N ASP A 187 -3.44 -52.55 -20.82
CA ASP A 187 -2.74 -52.10 -22.03
C ASP A 187 -2.08 -53.26 -22.82
N THR A 188 -2.41 -54.52 -22.51
CA THR A 188 -1.73 -55.66 -23.14
C THR A 188 -1.99 -55.66 -24.67
N PRO A 189 -0.96 -55.61 -25.53
CA PRO A 189 -1.13 -55.76 -26.97
C PRO A 189 -1.54 -57.19 -27.35
N ASP A 190 -2.21 -57.34 -28.50
CA ASP A 190 -2.74 -58.63 -28.99
C ASP A 190 -1.64 -59.65 -29.37
N GLN A 191 -0.36 -59.25 -29.42
CA GLN A 191 0.76 -60.11 -29.80
C GLN A 191 1.68 -60.42 -28.60
N ALA A 192 2.18 -61.66 -28.55
CA ALA A 192 3.06 -62.19 -27.50
C ALA A 192 4.50 -61.66 -27.51
N GLY A 193 4.76 -60.56 -28.22
CA GLY A 193 6.09 -59.94 -28.30
C GLY A 193 6.53 -59.46 -26.92
N ASP A 194 7.67 -59.98 -26.47
CA ASP A 194 8.41 -59.51 -25.30
C ASP A 194 7.79 -59.74 -23.89
N ILE A 195 6.91 -60.75 -23.74
CA ILE A 195 6.28 -61.11 -22.44
C ILE A 195 7.35 -61.34 -21.35
N THR A 196 8.44 -62.04 -21.65
CA THR A 196 9.49 -62.34 -20.67
C THR A 196 10.20 -61.08 -20.20
N SER A 197 10.65 -60.22 -21.11
CA SER A 197 11.37 -59.00 -20.69
C SER A 197 10.43 -58.01 -20.02
N ARG A 198 9.17 -57.93 -20.45
CA ARG A 198 8.15 -57.13 -19.77
C ARG A 198 7.89 -57.65 -18.36
N TYR A 199 7.70 -58.96 -18.18
CA TYR A 199 7.49 -59.53 -16.85
C TYR A 199 8.72 -59.32 -15.95
N TYR A 200 9.93 -59.55 -16.48
CA TYR A 200 11.18 -59.28 -15.77
C TYR A 200 11.29 -57.80 -15.36
N HIS A 201 10.97 -56.89 -16.27
CA HIS A 201 10.93 -55.45 -15.97
C HIS A 201 9.97 -55.14 -14.83
N LEU A 202 8.73 -55.68 -14.86
CA LEU A 202 7.72 -55.45 -13.83
C LEU A 202 8.16 -55.94 -12.44
N VAL A 203 8.68 -57.17 -12.34
CA VAL A 203 9.07 -57.76 -11.03
C VAL A 203 10.35 -57.17 -10.46
N THR A 204 11.15 -56.46 -11.27
CA THR A 204 12.36 -55.75 -10.83
C THR A 204 12.10 -54.31 -10.39
N GLN A 205 10.90 -53.77 -10.63
CA GLN A 205 10.56 -52.41 -10.21
C GLN A 205 10.49 -52.27 -8.68
N SER A 206 10.81 -51.07 -8.20
CA SER A 206 10.68 -50.71 -6.79
C SER A 206 9.25 -50.88 -6.28
N TRP A 207 8.24 -50.52 -7.08
CA TRP A 207 6.84 -50.67 -6.72
C TRP A 207 6.39 -52.13 -6.56
N PHE A 208 7.13 -53.10 -7.10
CA PHE A 208 6.88 -54.52 -6.88
C PHE A 208 7.67 -55.06 -5.68
N THR A 209 8.98 -54.84 -5.67
CA THR A 209 9.91 -55.40 -4.67
C THR A 209 9.72 -54.82 -3.26
N GLN A 210 9.31 -53.55 -3.16
CA GLN A 210 9.05 -52.88 -1.88
C GLN A 210 7.70 -53.27 -1.25
N GLN A 211 6.91 -54.10 -1.93
CA GLN A 211 5.61 -54.59 -1.44
C GLN A 211 5.70 -55.95 -0.73
N SER A 212 6.91 -56.50 -0.61
CA SER A 212 7.13 -57.72 0.17
C SER A 212 6.65 -57.55 1.62
N GLU A 213 6.27 -58.66 2.26
CA GLU A 213 5.80 -58.69 3.64
C GLU A 213 6.76 -58.01 4.63
N ARG A 214 8.08 -58.12 4.36
CA ARG A 214 9.11 -57.46 5.17
C ARG A 214 9.05 -55.93 5.03
N ASN A 215 8.88 -55.42 3.81
CA ASN A 215 9.02 -54.01 3.48
C ASN A 215 7.70 -53.24 3.63
N ASN A 216 6.55 -53.87 3.38
CA ASN A 216 5.22 -53.28 3.56
C ASN A 216 4.34 -54.10 4.53
N ARG A 217 4.73 -54.09 5.81
CA ARG A 217 3.99 -54.79 6.88
C ARG A 217 2.55 -54.30 7.04
N ALA A 218 2.31 -53.01 6.81
CA ALA A 218 0.98 -52.40 6.89
C ALA A 218 0.09 -52.77 5.70
N ARG A 219 0.65 -53.33 4.62
CA ARG A 219 -0.07 -53.68 3.38
C ARG A 219 -0.83 -52.47 2.80
N ALA A 220 -0.27 -51.28 3.01
CA ALA A 220 -0.84 -50.01 2.58
C ALA A 220 -0.50 -49.73 1.11
N VAL A 221 -1.26 -48.82 0.50
CA VAL A 221 -0.90 -48.28 -0.82
C VAL A 221 0.40 -47.50 -0.70
N ARG A 222 1.29 -47.63 -1.69
CA ARG A 222 2.53 -46.88 -1.78
C ARG A 222 2.72 -46.32 -3.18
N TRP A 223 3.26 -45.11 -3.25
CA TRP A 223 3.53 -44.39 -4.48
C TRP A 223 5.00 -44.47 -4.86
N PHE A 224 5.27 -44.63 -6.15
CA PHE A 224 6.60 -44.73 -6.71
C PHE A 224 6.69 -43.94 -8.00
N ILE A 225 7.88 -43.42 -8.30
CA ILE A 225 8.18 -42.83 -9.60
C ILE A 225 9.00 -43.87 -10.36
N SER A 226 8.46 -44.31 -11.49
CA SER A 226 9.05 -45.32 -12.35
C SER A 226 9.79 -44.67 -13.51
N THR A 227 10.94 -45.23 -13.88
CA THR A 227 11.72 -44.74 -15.02
C THR A 227 10.98 -44.98 -16.33
N PRO A 228 11.22 -44.14 -17.35
CA PRO A 228 10.70 -44.37 -18.69
C PRO A 228 11.03 -45.75 -19.23
N SER A 229 10.10 -46.33 -19.96
CA SER A 229 10.29 -47.61 -20.65
C SER A 229 9.56 -47.62 -21.98
N SER A 230 9.95 -48.53 -22.87
CA SER A 230 9.26 -48.73 -24.15
C SER A 230 7.78 -49.12 -23.97
N TRP A 231 7.41 -49.70 -22.82
CA TRP A 231 6.02 -50.04 -22.48
C TRP A 231 5.23 -48.89 -21.83
N THR A 232 5.85 -47.74 -21.63
CA THR A 232 5.22 -46.52 -21.11
C THR A 232 5.41 -45.34 -22.07
N ASN A 233 5.58 -45.61 -23.37
CA ASN A 233 5.87 -44.63 -24.42
C ASN A 233 7.08 -43.73 -24.10
N ASP A 234 8.07 -44.27 -23.39
CA ASP A 234 9.23 -43.52 -22.90
C ASP A 234 8.87 -42.28 -22.03
N GLU A 235 7.68 -42.30 -21.42
CA GLU A 235 7.27 -41.33 -20.40
C GLU A 235 7.59 -41.83 -18.98
N ARG A 236 7.94 -40.89 -18.09
CA ARG A 236 7.95 -41.13 -16.65
C ARG A 236 6.54 -41.42 -16.17
N THR A 237 6.40 -42.38 -15.27
CA THR A 237 5.10 -42.77 -14.70
C THR A 237 5.13 -42.72 -13.19
N ILE A 238 3.99 -42.37 -12.61
CA ILE A 238 3.74 -42.46 -11.18
C ILE A 238 2.94 -43.73 -10.96
N THR A 239 3.45 -44.63 -10.13
CA THR A 239 2.84 -45.92 -9.87
C THR A 239 2.34 -45.97 -8.43
N ALA A 240 1.02 -46.03 -8.24
CA ALA A 240 0.44 -46.49 -6.99
C ALA A 240 0.46 -48.01 -6.97
N SER A 241 0.84 -48.64 -5.86
CA SER A 241 0.85 -50.10 -5.77
C SER A 241 0.47 -50.62 -4.39
N VAL A 242 -0.08 -51.83 -4.36
CA VAL A 242 -0.55 -52.50 -3.15
C VAL A 242 -0.40 -54.02 -3.27
N PRO A 243 0.05 -54.73 -2.21
CA PRO A 243 0.23 -56.18 -2.29
C PRO A 243 -1.11 -56.91 -2.20
N ILE A 244 -1.21 -58.03 -2.93
CA ILE A 244 -2.24 -59.04 -2.69
C ILE A 244 -1.68 -60.04 -1.69
N TYR A 245 -2.22 -59.99 -0.48
CA TYR A 245 -1.84 -60.89 0.60
C TYR A 245 -3.08 -61.58 1.15
N PHE A 246 -3.09 -62.90 1.13
CA PHE A 246 -4.18 -63.72 1.63
C PHE A 246 -3.62 -65.04 2.16
N ASP A 247 -4.22 -65.57 3.23
CA ASP A 247 -3.81 -66.83 3.87
C ASP A 247 -2.29 -66.98 4.07
N HIS A 248 -1.68 -65.97 4.71
CA HIS A 248 -0.25 -65.90 5.00
C HIS A 248 0.67 -65.98 3.76
N TYR A 249 0.13 -65.72 2.57
CA TYR A 249 0.83 -65.79 1.31
C TYR A 249 0.75 -64.47 0.56
N TRP A 250 1.90 -63.96 0.15
CA TRP A 250 2.00 -62.84 -0.78
C TRP A 250 1.84 -63.38 -2.21
N TYR A 251 0.72 -63.11 -2.87
CA TYR A 251 0.47 -63.59 -4.23
C TYR A 251 1.19 -62.74 -5.27
N GLY A 252 1.16 -61.42 -5.08
CA GLY A 252 1.65 -60.48 -6.07
C GLY A 252 1.32 -59.05 -5.69
N VAL A 253 1.36 -58.16 -6.67
CA VAL A 253 1.14 -56.72 -6.49
C VAL A 253 0.16 -56.24 -7.55
N VAL A 254 -0.80 -55.43 -7.11
CA VAL A 254 -1.63 -54.61 -7.99
C VAL A 254 -0.96 -53.24 -8.09
N ALA A 255 -0.79 -52.75 -9.30
CA ALA A 255 -0.23 -51.44 -9.57
C ALA A 255 -1.14 -50.66 -10.51
N MET A 256 -1.14 -49.34 -10.33
CA MET A 256 -1.83 -48.38 -11.16
C MET A 256 -0.83 -47.31 -11.60
N ASP A 257 -0.61 -47.23 -12.91
CA ASP A 257 0.32 -46.29 -13.53
C ASP A 257 -0.42 -45.07 -14.06
N PHE A 258 0.05 -43.90 -13.67
CA PHE A 258 -0.34 -42.60 -14.19
C PHE A 258 0.81 -42.05 -15.05
N THR A 259 0.54 -41.74 -16.32
CA THR A 259 1.52 -41.08 -17.19
C THR A 259 1.66 -39.61 -16.82
N LEU A 260 2.76 -38.99 -17.26
CA LEU A 260 2.95 -37.54 -17.15
C LEU A 260 1.77 -36.79 -17.78
N SER A 261 1.34 -37.23 -18.96
CA SER A 261 0.20 -36.66 -19.69
C SER A 261 -1.13 -36.80 -18.93
N THR A 262 -1.36 -37.89 -18.21
CA THR A 262 -2.51 -37.99 -17.31
C THR A 262 -2.39 -36.99 -16.16
N MET A 263 -1.24 -36.93 -15.49
CA MET A 263 -1.05 -36.03 -14.34
C MET A 263 -1.23 -34.56 -14.73
N GLN A 264 -0.74 -34.16 -15.92
CA GLN A 264 -0.99 -32.84 -16.48
C GLN A 264 -2.48 -32.59 -16.76
N ARG A 265 -3.21 -33.58 -17.28
CA ARG A 265 -4.66 -33.46 -17.52
C ARG A 265 -5.44 -33.35 -16.22
N LEU A 266 -5.16 -34.19 -15.22
CA LEU A 266 -5.79 -34.12 -13.90
C LEU A 266 -5.53 -32.76 -13.23
N LEU A 267 -4.30 -32.24 -13.36
CA LEU A 267 -3.97 -30.90 -12.88
C LEU A 267 -4.70 -29.81 -13.67
N ALA A 268 -4.78 -29.92 -14.99
CA ALA A 268 -5.51 -28.99 -15.85
C ALA A 268 -7.02 -28.96 -15.51
N ASP A 269 -7.65 -30.13 -15.39
CA ASP A 269 -9.05 -30.29 -15.01
C ASP A 269 -9.31 -29.74 -13.59
N ALA A 270 -8.36 -29.90 -12.67
CA ALA A 270 -8.44 -29.29 -11.34
C ALA A 270 -8.33 -27.75 -11.36
N THR A 271 -7.80 -27.18 -12.45
CA THR A 271 -7.59 -25.74 -12.65
C THR A 271 -8.58 -25.08 -13.64
N GLU A 272 -9.53 -25.82 -14.22
CA GLU A 272 -10.28 -25.44 -15.44
C GLU A 272 -11.02 -24.08 -15.36
N ASP A 273 -11.40 -23.63 -14.16
CA ASP A 273 -12.04 -22.31 -13.93
C ASP A 273 -11.08 -21.22 -13.42
N ARG A 274 -9.77 -21.50 -13.36
CA ARG A 274 -8.78 -20.70 -12.61
C ARG A 274 -7.51 -20.51 -13.43
N THR A 275 -7.61 -19.65 -14.44
CA THR A 275 -6.53 -19.38 -15.42
C THR A 275 -5.38 -18.52 -14.89
N GLU A 276 -5.48 -17.98 -13.68
CA GLU A 276 -4.48 -17.07 -13.10
C GLU A 276 -3.42 -17.83 -12.28
N GLY A 277 -2.18 -17.76 -12.75
CA GLY A 277 -1.01 -18.38 -12.12
C GLY A 277 -0.71 -19.79 -12.62
N GLU A 278 0.53 -20.21 -12.43
CA GLU A 278 1.00 -21.55 -12.79
C GLU A 278 0.86 -22.49 -11.59
N TYR A 279 0.32 -23.68 -11.82
CA TYR A 279 0.27 -24.77 -10.86
C TYR A 279 1.29 -25.84 -11.23
N GLN A 280 2.06 -26.31 -10.26
CA GLN A 280 3.06 -27.35 -10.45
C GLN A 280 2.92 -28.41 -9.36
N LEU A 281 2.92 -29.68 -9.74
CA LEU A 281 2.90 -30.82 -8.82
C LEU A 281 4.33 -31.34 -8.64
N TYR A 282 4.73 -31.56 -7.39
CA TYR A 282 6.06 -32.05 -7.01
C TYR A 282 5.99 -33.31 -6.15
N ASP A 283 7.03 -34.15 -6.23
CA ASP A 283 7.23 -35.26 -5.30
C ASP A 283 7.80 -34.77 -3.95
N THR A 284 7.95 -35.69 -2.99
CA THR A 284 8.54 -35.41 -1.67
C THR A 284 10.01 -34.99 -1.69
N ARG A 285 10.71 -35.14 -2.83
CA ARG A 285 12.10 -34.71 -3.05
C ARG A 285 12.17 -33.43 -3.89
N LEU A 286 11.04 -32.78 -4.15
CA LEU A 286 10.92 -31.61 -5.01
C LEU A 286 11.38 -31.84 -6.46
N ASN A 287 11.15 -33.04 -6.99
CA ASN A 287 11.17 -33.25 -8.43
C ASN A 287 9.80 -32.91 -9.01
N MET A 288 9.78 -32.05 -10.03
CA MET A 288 8.54 -31.67 -10.71
C MET A 288 7.93 -32.89 -11.42
N ILE A 289 6.67 -33.16 -11.11
CA ILE A 289 5.83 -34.21 -11.68
C ILE A 289 5.04 -33.65 -12.86
N ALA A 290 4.28 -32.56 -12.68
CA ALA A 290 3.40 -32.01 -13.70
C ALA A 290 3.28 -30.49 -13.54
N THR A 291 2.86 -29.81 -14.60
CA THR A 291 2.60 -28.36 -14.61
C THR A 291 1.33 -28.07 -15.40
N SER A 292 0.59 -27.03 -15.02
CA SER A 292 -0.55 -26.49 -15.76
C SER A 292 -0.13 -25.55 -16.91
N ALA A 293 1.17 -25.20 -17.01
CA ALA A 293 1.69 -24.38 -18.09
C ALA A 293 1.59 -25.11 -19.45
N HIS A 294 1.00 -24.44 -20.45
CA HIS A 294 0.73 -25.02 -21.77
C HIS A 294 1.96 -25.07 -22.71
N ALA A 295 3.06 -24.38 -22.36
CA ALA A 295 4.29 -24.35 -23.15
C ALA A 295 5.52 -24.48 -22.25
N GLU A 296 6.51 -25.30 -22.63
CA GLU A 296 7.72 -25.55 -21.84
C GLU A 296 8.51 -24.26 -21.52
N ASN A 297 8.53 -23.29 -22.43
CA ASN A 297 9.21 -22.00 -22.21
C ASN A 297 8.49 -21.07 -21.21
N ALA A 298 7.26 -21.41 -20.82
CA ALA A 298 6.47 -20.66 -19.85
C ALA A 298 6.52 -21.27 -18.44
N VAL A 299 7.18 -22.43 -18.27
CA VAL A 299 7.32 -23.11 -16.98
C VAL A 299 8.29 -22.34 -16.09
N ASN A 300 7.85 -21.95 -14.90
CA ASN A 300 8.73 -21.35 -13.92
C ASN A 300 9.61 -22.41 -13.28
N HIS A 301 10.91 -22.37 -13.59
CA HIS A 301 11.92 -23.18 -12.91
C HIS A 301 12.50 -22.44 -11.70
N PHE A 302 12.80 -23.19 -10.65
CA PHE A 302 13.47 -22.72 -9.44
C PHE A 302 14.97 -23.00 -9.52
N ASP A 303 15.79 -22.06 -9.07
CA ASP A 303 17.21 -22.32 -8.88
C ASP A 303 17.48 -23.18 -7.62
N GLU A 304 18.73 -23.60 -7.40
CA GLU A 304 19.07 -24.44 -6.23
C GLU A 304 18.79 -23.75 -4.89
N ARG A 305 18.89 -22.42 -4.83
CA ARG A 305 18.66 -21.65 -3.60
C ARG A 305 17.18 -21.51 -3.30
N GLU A 306 16.38 -21.20 -4.31
CA GLU A 306 14.92 -21.14 -4.25
C GLU A 306 14.36 -22.51 -3.86
N THR A 307 14.84 -23.57 -4.49
CA THR A 307 14.43 -24.95 -4.17
C THR A 307 14.74 -25.29 -2.71
N ALA A 308 15.92 -24.92 -2.20
CA ALA A 308 16.28 -25.14 -0.80
C ALA A 308 15.39 -24.35 0.18
N GLN A 309 15.02 -23.11 -0.15
CA GLN A 309 14.10 -22.31 0.66
C GLN A 309 12.69 -22.90 0.68
N ILE A 310 12.21 -23.37 -0.47
CA ILE A 310 10.91 -24.06 -0.59
C ILE A 310 10.94 -25.36 0.23
N ALA A 311 12.00 -26.17 0.11
CA ALA A 311 12.16 -27.41 0.87
C ALA A 311 12.08 -27.16 2.38
N GLN A 312 12.83 -26.18 2.87
CA GLN A 312 12.82 -25.81 4.29
C GLN A 312 11.42 -25.33 4.73
N ALA A 313 10.70 -24.59 3.90
CA ALA A 313 9.37 -24.09 4.23
C ALA A 313 8.32 -25.21 4.31
N ILE A 314 8.38 -26.18 3.38
CA ILE A 314 7.50 -27.36 3.34
C ILE A 314 7.75 -28.29 4.53
N GLU A 315 8.98 -28.41 5.02
CA GLU A 315 9.29 -29.20 6.22
C GLU A 315 8.59 -28.66 7.48
N HIS A 316 8.37 -27.34 7.56
CA HIS A 316 7.77 -26.70 8.73
C HIS A 316 6.23 -26.64 8.68
N ALA A 317 5.61 -26.66 7.50
CA ALA A 317 4.16 -26.53 7.35
C ALA A 317 3.63 -27.30 6.12
N THR A 318 2.49 -27.99 6.31
CA THR A 318 1.80 -28.75 5.23
C THR A 318 1.28 -27.84 4.12
N GLY A 319 0.94 -26.60 4.47
CA GLY A 319 0.53 -25.57 3.52
C GLY A 319 1.11 -24.21 3.92
N GLY A 320 1.35 -23.35 2.95
CA GLY A 320 1.95 -22.05 3.22
C GLY A 320 2.21 -21.20 1.99
N GLY A 321 2.97 -20.12 2.18
CA GLY A 321 3.41 -19.27 1.09
C GLY A 321 4.67 -18.50 1.44
N ILE A 322 5.53 -18.32 0.46
CA ILE A 322 6.82 -17.62 0.56
C ILE A 322 7.00 -16.69 -0.63
N ARG A 323 7.63 -15.54 -0.38
CA ARG A 323 7.98 -14.59 -1.43
C ARG A 323 9.42 -14.82 -1.88
N LEU A 324 9.59 -15.15 -3.15
CA LEU A 324 10.88 -15.42 -3.80
C LEU A 324 11.11 -14.34 -4.86
N GLY A 325 11.83 -13.28 -4.49
CA GLY A 325 12.07 -12.13 -5.36
C GLY A 325 10.77 -11.47 -5.85
N SER A 326 10.49 -11.60 -7.15
CA SER A 326 9.28 -11.08 -7.79
C SER A 326 8.13 -12.08 -7.90
N ARG A 327 8.26 -13.26 -7.29
CA ARG A 327 7.27 -14.33 -7.32
C ARG A 327 6.76 -14.61 -5.91
N PHE A 328 5.47 -14.90 -5.81
CA PHE A 328 4.87 -15.48 -4.62
C PHE A 328 4.57 -16.95 -4.91
N VAL A 329 5.13 -17.83 -4.09
CA VAL A 329 4.97 -19.27 -4.22
C VAL A 329 4.18 -19.75 -3.02
N SER A 330 3.02 -20.34 -3.27
CA SER A 330 2.23 -21.03 -2.25
C SER A 330 2.28 -22.52 -2.47
N TRP A 331 2.17 -23.30 -1.40
CA TRP A 331 2.20 -24.76 -1.47
C TRP A 331 1.12 -25.37 -0.59
N GLU A 332 0.66 -26.55 -0.98
CA GLU A 332 -0.24 -27.39 -0.21
C GLU A 332 0.16 -28.86 -0.43
N ARG A 333 0.35 -29.62 0.65
CA ARG A 333 0.63 -31.05 0.61
C ARG A 333 -0.67 -31.82 0.38
N LEU A 334 -0.63 -32.80 -0.50
CA LEU A 334 -1.78 -33.67 -0.76
C LEU A 334 -1.94 -34.69 0.38
N ASP A 335 -3.18 -35.01 0.75
CA ASP A 335 -3.47 -35.88 1.89
C ASP A 335 -3.22 -37.36 1.59
N HIS A 336 -3.58 -37.83 0.37
CA HIS A 336 -3.52 -39.25 0.00
C HIS A 336 -2.37 -39.58 -0.97
N PHE A 337 -1.85 -38.57 -1.67
CA PHE A 337 -0.65 -38.67 -2.50
C PHE A 337 0.56 -38.06 -1.80
N ASP A 338 1.71 -38.76 -1.80
CA ASP A 338 2.96 -38.22 -1.27
C ASP A 338 3.59 -37.19 -2.23
N GLY A 339 2.97 -36.02 -2.30
CA GLY A 339 3.40 -34.89 -3.13
C GLY A 339 2.84 -33.56 -2.66
N VAL A 340 3.33 -32.49 -3.28
CA VAL A 340 3.00 -31.11 -2.94
C VAL A 340 2.61 -30.38 -4.22
N VAL A 341 1.50 -29.65 -4.17
CA VAL A 341 1.09 -28.73 -5.25
C VAL A 341 1.61 -27.35 -4.90
N LEU A 342 2.31 -26.74 -5.84
CA LEU A 342 2.79 -25.38 -5.78
C LEU A 342 1.95 -24.51 -6.71
N ARG A 343 1.59 -23.32 -6.26
CA ARG A 343 1.06 -22.25 -7.12
C ARG A 343 2.04 -21.09 -7.14
N ILE A 344 2.41 -20.68 -8.35
CA ILE A 344 3.40 -19.64 -8.62
C ILE A 344 2.68 -18.46 -9.25
N HIS A 345 2.86 -17.29 -8.65
CA HIS A 345 2.33 -16.03 -9.17
C HIS A 345 3.44 -14.99 -9.26
N THR A 346 3.54 -14.30 -10.39
CA THR A 346 4.45 -13.16 -10.52
C THR A 346 3.82 -11.88 -9.99
N LEU A 347 4.66 -10.90 -9.62
CA LEU A 347 4.19 -9.56 -9.25
C LEU A 347 3.41 -8.88 -10.38
N HIS A 348 3.72 -9.18 -11.65
CA HIS A 348 3.01 -8.58 -12.77
C HIS A 348 1.58 -9.12 -12.89
N GLU A 349 1.41 -10.44 -12.77
CA GLU A 349 0.10 -11.08 -12.74
C GLU A 349 -0.70 -10.61 -11.53
N GLY A 350 -0.08 -10.54 -10.34
CA GLY A 350 -0.75 -10.06 -9.12
C GLY A 350 -1.20 -8.60 -9.19
N VAL A 351 -0.60 -7.78 -10.06
CA VAL A 351 -1.05 -6.39 -10.33
C VAL A 351 -2.24 -6.37 -11.30
N GLN A 352 -2.35 -7.34 -12.20
CA GLN A 352 -3.46 -7.47 -13.15
C GLN A 352 -4.71 -8.09 -12.50
N ASP A 353 -4.54 -8.90 -11.45
CA ASP A 353 -5.63 -9.45 -10.65
C ASP A 353 -6.52 -8.33 -10.02
N ASP A 354 -7.74 -8.71 -9.63
CA ASP A 354 -8.70 -7.83 -8.95
C ASP A 354 -8.07 -7.07 -7.76
N PHE A 355 -7.27 -7.73 -6.93
CA PHE A 355 -6.60 -7.12 -5.78
C PHE A 355 -5.51 -6.11 -6.17
N GLY A 356 -4.80 -6.37 -7.27
CA GLY A 356 -3.79 -5.47 -7.82
C GLY A 356 -4.40 -4.18 -8.35
N SER A 357 -5.49 -4.31 -9.10
CA SER A 357 -6.23 -3.15 -9.63
C SER A 357 -6.81 -2.28 -8.51
N ILE A 358 -7.38 -2.89 -7.46
CA ILE A 358 -7.88 -2.19 -6.27
C ILE A 358 -6.74 -1.44 -5.57
N SER A 359 -5.58 -2.07 -5.43
CA SER A 359 -4.40 -1.46 -4.79
C SER A 359 -3.89 -0.25 -5.57
N ILE A 360 -3.84 -0.33 -6.91
CA ILE A 360 -3.48 0.81 -7.77
C ILE A 360 -4.48 1.96 -7.62
N VAL A 361 -5.79 1.66 -7.67
CA VAL A 361 -6.84 2.67 -7.52
C VAL A 361 -6.74 3.36 -6.15
N LEU A 362 -6.52 2.61 -5.08
CA LEU A 362 -6.36 3.16 -3.73
C LEU A 362 -5.11 4.06 -3.64
N ALA A 363 -3.99 3.64 -4.24
CA ALA A 363 -2.77 4.44 -4.29
C ALA A 363 -2.96 5.74 -5.09
N LEU A 364 -3.65 5.69 -6.23
CA LEU A 364 -3.99 6.86 -7.03
C LEU A 364 -4.93 7.82 -6.28
N LEU A 365 -5.93 7.29 -5.58
CA LEU A 365 -6.86 8.09 -4.77
C LEU A 365 -6.11 8.78 -3.62
N TRP A 366 -5.20 8.08 -2.96
CA TRP A 366 -4.32 8.67 -1.94
C TRP A 366 -3.40 9.75 -2.51
N ALA A 367 -2.78 9.51 -3.67
CA ALA A 367 -1.95 10.50 -4.36
C ALA A 367 -2.74 11.76 -4.73
N LEU A 368 -3.98 11.60 -5.21
CA LEU A 368 -4.86 12.72 -5.53
C LEU A 368 -5.30 13.48 -4.27
N PHE A 369 -5.65 12.77 -3.20
CA PHE A 369 -6.02 13.37 -1.92
C PHE A 369 -4.86 14.15 -1.30
N THR A 370 -3.65 13.60 -1.30
CA THR A 370 -2.43 14.28 -0.80
C THR A 370 -2.06 15.49 -1.66
N ALA A 371 -2.19 15.42 -2.99
CA ALA A 371 -2.02 16.57 -3.88
C ALA A 371 -3.03 17.68 -3.57
N MET A 372 -4.31 17.34 -3.36
CA MET A 372 -5.34 18.30 -2.97
C MET A 372 -5.04 18.95 -1.62
N LEU A 373 -4.58 18.17 -0.62
CA LEU A 373 -4.16 18.70 0.67
C LEU A 373 -2.98 19.66 0.55
N LEU A 374 -1.97 19.33 -0.27
CA LEU A 374 -0.80 20.18 -0.51
C LEU A 374 -1.19 21.51 -1.19
N ILE A 375 -2.06 21.45 -2.19
CA ILE A 375 -2.59 22.65 -2.86
C ILE A 375 -3.37 23.51 -1.85
N SER A 376 -4.26 22.90 -1.06
CA SER A 376 -5.03 23.60 -0.04
C SER A 376 -4.12 24.27 1.01
N TRP A 377 -3.10 23.55 1.48
CA TRP A 377 -2.09 24.09 2.40
C TRP A 377 -1.37 25.32 1.82
N LEU A 378 -0.96 25.25 0.56
CA LEU A 378 -0.29 26.36 -0.12
C LEU A 378 -1.20 27.58 -0.24
N VAL A 379 -2.45 27.39 -0.66
CA VAL A 379 -3.45 28.45 -0.81
C VAL A 379 -3.76 29.11 0.54
N ILE A 380 -4.06 28.32 1.57
CA ILE A 380 -4.40 28.83 2.91
C ILE A 380 -3.20 29.59 3.49
N ARG A 381 -1.99 29.05 3.40
CA ARG A 381 -0.78 29.73 3.89
C ARG A 381 -0.56 31.07 3.20
N ARG A 382 -0.71 31.12 1.86
CA ARG A 382 -0.57 32.36 1.09
C ARG A 382 -1.66 33.38 1.45
N MET A 383 -2.89 32.93 1.60
CA MET A 383 -4.02 33.80 1.98
C MET A 383 -3.82 34.41 3.37
N VAL A 384 -3.44 33.60 4.36
CA VAL A 384 -3.19 34.07 5.73
C VAL A 384 -2.05 35.10 5.77
N SER A 385 -0.97 34.85 5.02
CA SER A 385 0.14 35.80 4.92
C SER A 385 -0.29 37.12 4.29
N ASN A 386 -1.05 37.07 3.20
CA ASN A 386 -1.54 38.27 2.51
C ASN A 386 -2.54 39.06 3.35
N MET A 387 -3.42 38.37 4.09
CA MET A 387 -4.36 39.02 4.99
C MET A 387 -3.63 39.77 6.11
N TYR A 388 -2.60 39.14 6.68
CA TYR A 388 -1.80 39.75 7.73
C TYR A 388 -1.08 41.02 7.27
N THR A 389 -0.48 41.00 6.08
CA THR A 389 0.21 42.18 5.52
C THR A 389 -0.77 43.30 5.19
N LEU A 390 -1.93 42.97 4.61
CA LEU A 390 -2.97 43.94 4.25
C LEU A 390 -3.57 44.62 5.48
N GLN A 391 -3.87 43.87 6.53
CA GLN A 391 -4.37 44.43 7.79
C GLN A 391 -3.37 45.42 8.40
N HIS A 392 -2.08 45.08 8.41
CA HIS A 392 -1.06 45.95 8.97
C HIS A 392 -0.84 47.22 8.12
N SER A 393 -0.92 47.13 6.79
CA SER A 393 -0.81 48.31 5.92
C SER A 393 -2.00 49.25 6.06
N LEU A 394 -3.22 48.71 6.14
CA LEU A 394 -4.44 49.49 6.34
C LEU A 394 -4.43 50.18 7.71
N GLN A 395 -4.00 49.46 8.75
CA GLN A 395 -3.86 50.04 10.08
C GLN A 395 -2.84 51.19 10.08
N TRP A 396 -1.69 51.04 9.42
CA TRP A 396 -0.70 52.11 9.36
C TRP A 396 -1.21 53.36 8.61
N GLN A 397 -1.87 53.17 7.47
CA GLN A 397 -2.46 54.26 6.67
C GLN A 397 -3.61 54.97 7.39
N ALA A 398 -4.39 54.24 8.21
CA ALA A 398 -5.47 54.83 9.00
C ALA A 398 -4.97 55.80 10.07
N TRP A 399 -3.70 55.68 10.53
CA TRP A 399 -3.15 56.51 11.60
C TRP A 399 -2.16 57.58 11.11
N HIS A 400 -1.48 57.35 10.00
CA HIS A 400 -0.40 58.23 9.54
C HIS A 400 -0.72 58.93 8.21
N ASP A 401 -0.24 60.16 8.04
CA ASP A 401 -0.21 60.84 6.75
C ASP A 401 0.87 60.20 5.86
N PRO A 402 0.53 59.70 4.66
CA PRO A 402 1.45 58.92 3.84
C PRO A 402 2.67 59.72 3.34
N LEU A 403 2.54 61.04 3.22
CA LEU A 403 3.64 61.91 2.76
C LEU A 403 4.60 62.23 3.91
N THR A 404 4.07 62.71 5.04
CA THR A 404 4.86 63.26 6.14
C THR A 404 5.22 62.24 7.22
N ARG A 405 4.55 61.08 7.24
CA ARG A 405 4.65 60.02 8.27
C ARG A 405 4.28 60.47 9.69
N LEU A 406 3.86 61.72 9.87
CA LEU A 406 3.22 62.19 11.10
C LEU A 406 1.81 61.59 11.22
N ASN A 407 1.14 61.79 12.34
CA ASN A 407 -0.26 61.39 12.45
C ASN A 407 -1.09 62.14 11.41
N ASN A 408 -2.08 61.47 10.81
CA ASN A 408 -3.09 62.19 10.03
C ASN A 408 -4.02 62.97 10.97
N ARG A 409 -4.87 63.83 10.41
CA ARG A 409 -5.80 64.66 11.19
C ARG A 409 -6.64 63.87 12.19
N GLY A 410 -7.21 62.74 11.77
CA GLY A 410 -8.06 61.91 12.63
C GLY A 410 -7.29 61.34 13.82
N ALA A 411 -6.16 60.69 13.56
CA ALA A 411 -5.32 60.10 14.60
C ALA A 411 -4.73 61.13 15.56
N LEU A 412 -4.36 62.32 15.08
CA LEU A 412 -3.93 63.41 15.94
C LEU A 412 -5.06 63.84 16.87
N PHE A 413 -6.27 64.06 16.35
CA PHE A 413 -7.41 64.55 17.14
C PHE A 413 -7.84 63.54 18.21
N ASP A 414 -7.94 62.26 17.84
CA ASP A 414 -8.29 61.20 18.79
C ASP A 414 -7.27 61.13 19.93
N ARG A 415 -5.98 61.24 19.60
CA ARG A 415 -4.90 61.22 20.60
C ARG A 415 -4.84 62.50 21.43
N ALA A 416 -5.12 63.65 20.81
CA ALA A 416 -5.16 64.95 21.48
C ALA A 416 -6.26 64.99 22.54
N LYS A 417 -7.47 64.51 22.24
CA LYS A 417 -8.60 64.42 23.19
C LYS A 417 -8.26 63.57 24.40
N LEU A 418 -7.67 62.40 24.17
CA LEU A 418 -7.26 61.49 25.24
C LEU A 418 -6.19 62.12 26.14
N LEU A 419 -5.20 62.78 25.54
CA LEU A 419 -4.13 63.46 26.28
C LEU A 419 -4.64 64.67 27.06
N ALA A 420 -5.55 65.45 26.48
CA ALA A 420 -6.14 66.62 27.13
C ALA A 420 -6.97 66.20 28.36
N GLU A 421 -7.77 65.14 28.24
CA GLU A 421 -8.51 64.54 29.35
C GLU A 421 -7.56 64.06 30.46
N THR A 422 -6.48 63.38 30.08
CA THR A 422 -5.47 62.88 31.03
C THR A 422 -4.81 64.03 31.78
N CYS A 423 -4.43 65.10 31.08
CA CYS A 423 -3.81 66.28 31.68
C CYS A 423 -4.79 67.01 32.62
N ARG A 424 -6.07 67.13 32.24
CA ARG A 424 -7.13 67.70 33.08
C ARG A 424 -7.28 66.94 34.40
N GLN A 425 -7.36 65.61 34.35
CA GLN A 425 -7.49 64.77 35.55
C GLN A 425 -6.28 64.86 36.48
N GLN A 426 -5.10 65.06 35.91
CA GLN A 426 -3.84 65.16 36.67
C GLN A 426 -3.47 66.61 37.03
N SER A 427 -4.28 67.60 36.64
CA SER A 427 -3.97 69.03 36.78
C SER A 427 -2.59 69.39 36.22
N LEU A 428 -2.24 68.80 35.06
CA LEU A 428 -1.01 69.09 34.34
C LEU A 428 -1.27 70.09 33.21
N PRO A 429 -0.34 71.00 32.89
CA PRO A 429 -0.45 71.89 31.74
C PRO A 429 -0.67 71.14 30.42
N PHE A 430 -1.36 71.76 29.47
CA PHE A 430 -1.58 71.18 28.14
C PHE A 430 -1.59 72.29 27.09
N SER A 431 -0.65 72.24 26.14
CA SER A 431 -0.49 73.26 25.11
C SER A 431 -0.68 72.73 23.70
N VAL A 432 -1.18 73.58 22.81
CA VAL A 432 -1.37 73.30 21.39
C VAL A 432 -0.58 74.31 20.56
N ILE A 433 0.12 73.83 19.53
CA ILE A 433 0.80 74.67 18.55
C ILE A 433 0.20 74.39 17.18
N GLN A 434 -0.33 75.43 16.55
CA GLN A 434 -0.77 75.40 15.15
C GLN A 434 0.33 76.02 14.28
N ILE A 435 0.69 75.35 13.20
CA ILE A 435 1.80 75.71 12.31
C ILE A 435 1.30 75.74 10.88
N ASP A 436 1.68 76.75 10.13
CA ASP A 436 1.45 76.82 8.69
C ASP A 436 2.69 77.33 7.97
N LEU A 437 3.00 76.69 6.83
CA LEU A 437 4.15 77.02 6.01
C LEU A 437 3.90 78.29 5.20
N ASP A 438 4.71 79.31 5.43
CA ASP A 438 4.57 80.60 4.79
C ASP A 438 4.83 80.50 3.28
N HIS A 439 3.90 81.06 2.49
CA HIS A 439 3.98 81.09 1.03
C HIS A 439 4.05 79.71 0.35
N PHE A 440 3.54 78.64 0.98
CA PHE A 440 3.60 77.29 0.41
C PHE A 440 2.93 77.17 -0.96
N LYS A 441 1.80 77.86 -1.17
CA LYS A 441 1.18 77.96 -2.51
C LYS A 441 2.14 78.51 -3.57
N ASN A 442 2.91 79.54 -3.26
CA ASN A 442 3.92 80.09 -4.19
C ASN A 442 5.04 79.09 -4.50
N ILE A 443 5.39 78.22 -3.54
CA ILE A 443 6.37 77.15 -3.75
C ILE A 443 5.81 76.13 -4.75
N ASN A 444 4.56 75.72 -4.58
CA ASN A 444 3.88 74.82 -5.52
C ASN A 444 3.77 75.44 -6.91
N ASP A 445 3.33 76.69 -7.00
CA ASP A 445 3.12 77.38 -8.27
C ASP A 445 4.44 77.59 -9.03
N ARG A 446 5.54 77.87 -8.32
CA ARG A 446 6.86 78.15 -8.94
C ARG A 446 7.70 76.90 -9.21
N PHE A 447 7.64 75.89 -8.35
CA PHE A 447 8.55 74.73 -8.40
C PHE A 447 7.85 73.39 -8.68
N GLY A 448 6.52 73.38 -8.69
CA GLY A 448 5.65 72.22 -8.90
C GLY A 448 5.34 71.47 -7.60
N HIS A 449 4.24 70.72 -7.59
CA HIS A 449 3.77 69.97 -6.42
C HIS A 449 4.81 69.01 -5.83
N GLN A 450 5.65 68.38 -6.65
CA GLN A 450 6.73 67.51 -6.15
C GLN A 450 7.75 68.26 -5.26
N ALA A 451 7.98 69.55 -5.51
CA ALA A 451 8.83 70.38 -4.66
C ALA A 451 8.11 70.71 -3.34
N GLY A 452 6.82 71.00 -3.39
CA GLY A 452 5.97 71.16 -2.20
C GLY A 452 5.94 69.90 -1.33
N ASP A 453 5.83 68.72 -1.93
CA ASP A 453 5.83 67.44 -1.21
C ASP A 453 7.14 67.19 -0.44
N LYS A 454 8.28 67.56 -1.04
CA LYS A 454 9.59 67.52 -0.36
C LYS A 454 9.66 68.51 0.78
N VAL A 455 9.12 69.71 0.58
CA VAL A 455 9.04 70.75 1.63
C VAL A 455 8.21 70.26 2.81
N LEU A 456 7.04 69.66 2.56
CA LEU A 456 6.18 69.09 3.60
C LEU A 456 6.87 67.94 4.35
N SER A 457 7.47 67.00 3.62
CA SER A 457 8.16 65.85 4.20
C SER A 457 9.36 66.28 5.06
N HIS A 458 10.12 67.26 4.59
CA HIS A 458 11.27 67.79 5.33
C HIS A 458 10.82 68.54 6.58
N THR A 459 9.82 69.40 6.46
CA THR A 459 9.22 70.14 7.59
C THR A 459 8.72 69.18 8.66
N ALA A 460 8.01 68.13 8.27
CA ALA A 460 7.53 67.10 9.17
C ALA A 460 8.66 66.40 9.92
N GLY A 461 9.77 66.08 9.23
CA GLY A 461 10.98 65.54 9.87
C GLY A 461 11.61 66.50 10.88
N LEU A 462 11.61 67.81 10.58
CA LEU A 462 12.10 68.83 11.51
C LEU A 462 11.22 68.96 12.74
N ILE A 463 9.90 68.96 12.56
CA ILE A 463 8.92 68.93 13.65
C ILE A 463 9.16 67.69 14.52
N ALA A 464 9.14 66.49 13.95
CA ALA A 464 9.34 65.25 14.70
C ALA A 464 10.65 65.23 15.50
N SER A 465 11.75 65.75 14.92
CA SER A 465 13.06 65.83 15.58
C SER A 465 13.16 66.87 16.71
N ALA A 466 12.17 67.77 16.82
CA ALA A 466 12.13 68.82 17.83
C ALA A 466 11.25 68.45 19.03
N LEU A 467 10.55 67.31 18.97
CA LEU A 467 9.55 66.86 19.92
C LEU A 467 10.05 65.77 20.85
N ARG A 468 9.48 65.74 22.06
CA ARG A 468 9.70 64.69 23.07
C ARG A 468 8.87 63.46 22.72
N LYS A 469 9.16 62.34 23.38
CA LYS A 469 8.45 61.06 23.18
C LYS A 469 6.93 61.13 23.44
N ASN A 470 6.49 62.02 24.32
CA ASN A 470 5.08 62.17 24.71
C ASN A 470 4.34 63.24 23.89
N ASP A 471 5.07 64.04 23.12
CA ASP A 471 4.48 65.06 22.26
C ASP A 471 3.90 64.40 21.02
N VAL A 472 2.80 64.92 20.50
CA VAL A 472 2.11 64.36 19.33
C VAL A 472 2.02 65.42 18.25
N ALA A 473 2.55 65.11 17.07
CA ALA A 473 2.39 65.94 15.88
C ALA A 473 1.54 65.23 14.84
N GLY A 474 0.76 66.03 14.10
CA GLY A 474 0.00 65.57 12.96
C GLY A 474 -0.12 66.64 11.89
N ARG A 475 -0.35 66.19 10.65
CA ARG A 475 -0.71 67.06 9.54
C ARG A 475 -2.22 67.19 9.49
N VAL A 476 -2.74 68.41 9.69
CA VAL A 476 -4.18 68.67 9.82
C VAL A 476 -4.80 69.24 8.55
N GLY A 477 -3.98 69.83 7.67
CA GLY A 477 -4.40 70.42 6.40
C GLY A 477 -3.34 70.26 5.30
N GLY A 478 -3.49 71.01 4.21
CA GLY A 478 -2.58 70.97 3.06
C GLY A 478 -1.15 71.33 3.42
N GLU A 479 -0.96 72.46 4.09
CA GLU A 479 0.35 72.98 4.54
C GLU A 479 0.42 73.22 6.05
N GLU A 480 -0.57 72.68 6.76
CA GLU A 480 -0.82 72.93 8.18
C GLU A 480 -0.46 71.72 9.04
N PHE A 481 0.28 71.99 10.12
CA PHE A 481 0.64 71.02 11.13
C PHE A 481 0.11 71.46 12.48
N CYS A 482 -0.23 70.49 13.32
CA CYS A 482 -0.66 70.73 14.69
C CYS A 482 0.14 69.83 15.62
N ILE A 483 0.57 70.40 16.74
CA ILE A 483 1.36 69.74 17.77
C ILE A 483 0.65 69.88 19.09
N VAL A 484 0.58 68.77 19.82
CA VAL A 484 0.02 68.66 21.15
C VAL A 484 1.14 68.35 22.13
N LEU A 485 1.24 69.17 23.18
CA LEU A 485 2.30 69.14 24.19
C LEU A 485 1.70 68.88 25.58
N PRO A 486 1.56 67.60 25.99
CA PRO A 486 1.04 67.25 27.32
C PRO A 486 2.10 67.55 28.41
N GLY A 487 1.66 68.15 29.51
CA GLY A 487 2.51 68.54 30.63
C GLY A 487 3.37 69.79 30.38
N ILE A 488 3.10 70.55 29.31
CA ILE A 488 3.87 71.76 28.95
C ILE A 488 2.96 72.98 29.00
N GLY A 489 3.34 73.99 29.78
CA GLY A 489 2.62 75.27 29.87
C GLY A 489 3.02 76.27 28.79
N LEU A 490 2.34 77.43 28.76
CA LEU A 490 2.41 78.38 27.65
C LEU A 490 3.83 78.87 27.29
N GLU A 491 4.62 79.28 28.29
CA GLU A 491 5.98 79.82 28.03
C GLU A 491 6.94 78.76 27.51
N GLU A 492 6.84 77.53 28.02
CA GLU A 492 7.64 76.42 27.50
C GLU A 492 7.18 76.02 26.09
N ALA A 493 5.87 75.98 25.85
CA ALA A 493 5.30 75.70 24.54
C ALA A 493 5.71 76.74 23.49
N ARG A 494 5.76 78.02 23.88
CA ARG A 494 6.35 79.10 23.06
C ARG A 494 7.81 78.80 22.73
N GLY A 495 8.61 78.36 23.70
CA GLY A 495 10.00 77.96 23.47
C GLY A 495 10.14 76.78 22.50
N VAL A 496 9.21 75.81 22.53
CA VAL A 496 9.13 74.71 21.56
C VAL A 496 8.77 75.24 20.17
N ALA A 497 7.76 76.11 20.07
CA ALA A 497 7.34 76.73 18.81
C ALA A 497 8.48 77.53 18.17
N GLU A 498 9.19 78.35 18.94
CA GLU A 498 10.29 79.17 18.43
C GLU A 498 11.47 78.30 17.97
N ARG A 499 11.76 77.20 18.69
CA ARG A 499 12.76 76.22 18.26
C ARG A 499 12.38 75.57 16.92
N ILE A 500 11.12 75.22 16.73
CA ILE A 500 10.62 74.65 15.47
C ILE A 500 10.73 75.69 14.36
N ARG A 501 10.26 76.92 14.59
CA ARG A 501 10.35 78.04 13.64
C ARG A 501 11.79 78.29 13.17
N CYS A 502 12.72 78.45 14.11
CA CYS A 502 14.14 78.65 13.81
C CYS A 502 14.75 77.48 13.03
N ARG A 503 14.36 76.23 13.33
CA ARG A 503 14.83 75.04 12.58
C ARG A 503 14.29 74.97 11.16
N ILE A 504 13.05 75.41 10.94
CA ILE A 504 12.46 75.49 9.60
C ILE A 504 13.15 76.60 8.80
N ASP A 505 13.34 77.79 9.40
CA ASP A 505 13.95 78.94 8.72
C ASP A 505 15.45 78.80 8.47
N SER A 506 16.19 78.08 9.32
CA SER A 506 17.65 77.94 9.18
C SER A 506 18.10 76.89 8.16
N LYS A 507 17.21 76.03 7.67
CA LYS A 507 17.57 74.91 6.78
C LYS A 507 17.12 75.13 5.35
N GLU A 508 18.07 74.97 4.44
CA GLU A 508 17.81 74.90 3.01
C GLU A 508 17.35 73.50 2.59
N ILE A 509 16.27 73.44 1.82
CA ILE A 509 15.66 72.20 1.34
C ILE A 509 15.99 72.01 -0.13
N LEU A 510 16.69 70.93 -0.47
CA LEU A 510 16.97 70.57 -1.86
C LEU A 510 15.68 70.08 -2.55
N VAL A 511 15.08 70.93 -3.39
CA VAL A 511 13.83 70.62 -4.10
C VAL A 511 14.07 70.01 -5.49
N LYS A 512 15.12 70.43 -6.19
CA LYS A 512 15.55 69.91 -7.50
C LYS A 512 17.08 69.85 -7.57
N LYS A 513 17.64 69.18 -8.59
CA LYS A 513 19.10 69.11 -8.80
C LYS A 513 19.67 70.54 -8.83
N SER A 514 20.53 70.85 -7.87
CA SER A 514 21.16 72.17 -7.69
C SER A 514 20.20 73.34 -7.38
N THR A 515 19.02 73.07 -6.79
CA THR A 515 18.08 74.12 -6.34
C THR A 515 17.65 73.86 -4.90
N THR A 516 18.06 74.76 -4.00
CA THR A 516 17.62 74.78 -2.60
C THR A 516 16.61 75.90 -2.36
N LEU A 517 15.68 75.66 -1.43
CA LEU A 517 14.73 76.66 -0.97
C LEU A 517 14.87 76.85 0.54
N ARG A 518 14.88 78.11 0.96
CA ARG A 518 14.64 78.49 2.35
C ARG A 518 13.15 78.75 2.51
N ILE A 519 12.55 78.15 3.52
CA ILE A 519 11.13 78.29 3.84
C ILE A 519 11.00 78.88 5.24
N SER A 520 9.86 79.49 5.53
CA SER A 520 9.52 79.93 6.88
C SER A 520 8.15 79.38 7.26
N ALA A 521 7.85 79.42 8.56
CA ALA A 521 6.56 79.02 9.08
C ALA A 521 6.07 80.08 10.07
N SER A 522 4.77 80.29 10.07
CA SER A 522 4.07 81.04 11.11
C SER A 522 3.49 80.05 12.11
N LEU A 523 3.51 80.41 13.40
CA LEU A 523 3.04 79.53 14.47
C LEU A 523 2.16 80.31 15.46
N GLY A 524 1.06 79.69 15.87
CA GLY A 524 0.23 80.13 16.99
C GLY A 524 0.27 79.12 18.11
N VAL A 525 0.37 79.59 19.37
CA VAL A 525 0.47 78.75 20.56
C VAL A 525 -0.66 79.07 21.51
N SER A 526 -1.32 78.07 22.07
CA SER A 526 -2.29 78.19 23.16
C SER A 526 -1.99 77.20 24.29
N SER A 527 -2.43 77.51 25.51
CA SER A 527 -2.35 76.60 26.66
C SER A 527 -3.65 76.59 27.46
N ALA A 528 -3.97 75.42 28.02
CA ALA A 528 -5.06 75.26 28.98
C ALA A 528 -4.91 76.16 30.21
N ASP A 529 -3.68 76.49 30.60
CA ASP A 529 -3.40 77.33 31.77
C ASP A 529 -3.91 78.77 31.63
N GLU A 530 -4.18 79.23 30.40
CA GLU A 530 -4.61 80.61 30.13
C GLU A 530 -6.06 80.86 30.57
N ALA A 531 -6.93 79.87 30.40
CA ALA A 531 -8.37 79.98 30.66
C ALA A 531 -8.93 78.83 31.52
N GLY A 532 -8.09 77.92 32.00
CA GLY A 532 -8.49 76.71 32.73
C GLY A 532 -9.22 75.68 31.87
N ASN A 533 -9.06 75.72 30.55
CA ASN A 533 -9.85 74.94 29.60
C ASN A 533 -9.00 73.92 28.85
N TYR A 534 -9.35 72.64 29.01
CA TYR A 534 -8.65 71.50 28.43
C TYR A 534 -9.33 70.94 27.19
N GLU A 535 -10.36 71.61 26.64
CA GLU A 535 -10.99 71.18 25.40
C GLU A 535 -10.06 71.44 24.21
N PHE A 536 -9.58 70.36 23.57
CA PHE A 536 -8.61 70.43 22.49
C PHE A 536 -9.09 71.32 21.34
N GLU A 537 -10.35 71.19 20.92
CA GLU A 537 -10.92 71.98 19.83
C GLU A 537 -10.88 73.49 20.11
N GLN A 538 -11.11 73.89 21.37
CA GLN A 538 -11.09 75.29 21.77
C GLN A 538 -9.64 75.83 21.83
N LEU A 539 -8.72 75.04 22.39
CA LEU A 539 -7.30 75.39 22.38
C LEU A 539 -6.73 75.46 20.96
N GLN A 540 -7.12 74.55 20.08
CA GLN A 540 -6.75 74.59 18.67
C GLN A 540 -7.28 75.85 17.99
N SER A 541 -8.54 76.23 18.25
CA SER A 541 -9.14 77.46 17.72
C SER A 541 -8.36 78.72 18.15
N VAL A 542 -7.95 78.80 19.43
CA VAL A 542 -7.10 79.89 19.93
C VAL A 542 -5.73 79.90 19.26
N ALA A 543 -5.10 78.72 19.12
CA ALA A 543 -3.82 78.60 18.42
C ALA A 543 -3.92 78.99 16.94
N ASP A 544 -5.04 78.69 16.28
CA ASP A 544 -5.30 79.07 14.89
C ASP A 544 -5.50 80.58 14.73
N ALA A 545 -6.24 81.22 15.64
CA ALA A 545 -6.39 82.68 15.67
C ALA A 545 -5.03 83.38 15.83
N ARG A 546 -4.16 82.86 16.70
CA ARG A 546 -2.79 83.36 16.90
C ARG A 546 -1.89 83.10 15.70
N LEU A 547 -2.04 81.95 15.04
CA LEU A 547 -1.36 81.67 13.77
C LEU A 547 -1.77 82.69 12.70
N TYR A 548 -3.06 83.03 12.63
CA TYR A 548 -3.57 84.03 11.71
C TYR A 548 -2.97 85.42 12.01
N GLN A 549 -2.88 85.82 13.29
CA GLN A 549 -2.16 87.04 13.70
C GLN A 549 -0.68 87.00 13.30
N ALA A 550 0.01 85.86 13.48
CA ALA A 550 1.40 85.69 13.07
C ALA A 550 1.57 85.96 11.56
N LYS A 551 0.64 85.48 10.74
CA LYS A 551 0.61 85.73 9.29
C LYS A 551 0.36 87.21 8.96
N GLN A 552 -0.54 87.89 9.69
CA GLN A 552 -0.84 89.30 9.48
C GLN A 552 0.31 90.23 9.89
N CYS A 553 1.00 89.92 10.98
CA CYS A 553 2.07 90.77 11.50
C CYS A 553 3.39 90.68 10.72
N GLY A 554 3.44 89.93 9.62
CA GLY A 554 4.62 89.82 8.75
C GLY A 554 5.25 88.43 8.68
N ARG A 555 4.52 87.38 9.11
CA ARG A 555 4.93 85.96 8.99
C ARG A 555 6.23 85.63 9.75
N ASN A 556 6.71 84.39 9.60
CA ASN A 556 7.94 83.87 10.20
C ASN A 556 8.09 84.21 11.69
N ARG A 557 7.03 83.97 12.47
CA ARG A 557 6.98 84.29 13.90
C ARG A 557 6.06 83.39 14.67
N VAL A 558 6.24 83.40 15.99
CA VAL A 558 5.36 82.75 16.95
C VAL A 558 4.50 83.82 17.63
N VAL A 559 3.19 83.59 17.72
CA VAL A 559 2.27 84.39 18.53
C VAL A 559 1.65 83.51 19.61
N TRP A 560 1.71 83.96 20.86
CA TRP A 560 1.26 83.19 22.04
C TRP A 560 0.45 84.03 23.04
N ARG A 561 0.28 85.34 22.78
CA ARG A 561 -0.54 86.30 23.54
C ARG A 561 -1.10 87.33 22.56
N ASP A 562 -2.23 87.92 22.93
CA ASP A 562 -2.98 88.91 22.14
C ASP A 562 -2.29 90.27 22.02
#